data_AF-A0A3P7QQW9-F1
#
_entry.id   AF-A0A3P7QQW9-F1
#
_cell.length_a   1.000
_cell.length_b   1.000
_cell.length_c   1.000
_cell.angle_alpha   90.00
_cell.angle_beta   90.00
_cell.angle_gamma   90.00
#
_symmetry.space_group_name_H-M   'P 1'
#
loop_
_entity.id
_entity.type
_entity.pdbx_description
1 polymer ?
#
loop_
_entity_poly.entity_id
_entity_poly.type
_entity_poly.pdbx_seq_one_letter_code
_entity_poly.pdbx_strand_id
1 'polypeptide(L)'
;HVSRRQVAVALAGGELVYFELDPVGSLQPFSLYLNEFTERTSWPHEVLCMSLSEIPEGELRSRFLTVGIADSTVRVISLDPTDTLSPLSMQALPSQPESLLLLETTSEDGKGSSTIHLNIGLQNGCLLRTTVDNVTGDMMDTRTRYLGTRPVRVFRVRSQNKDAVLCTSSRSWLLYHYQNRFHLTPLSYVTLESASSFSSEQCLEGIVAIAENTLRIMAVEKLGASFNHISYPLKFTPRRMIVHPLATCLMMIETDHAAYTTVTLDKKRNDMADVSS
;
A
#
# COMPACT_ATOMS: atom_id res chain seq x y z
N HIS A 1 4.92 -5.35 16.15
CA HIS A 1 4.88 -4.09 15.37
C HIS A 1 5.68 -3.02 16.10
N VAL A 2 6.29 -2.10 15.37
CA VAL A 2 7.18 -1.07 15.93
C VAL A 2 6.68 0.31 15.49
N SER A 3 6.78 1.29 16.38
CA SER A 3 6.64 2.72 16.12
C SER A 3 7.89 3.45 16.64
N ARG A 4 7.97 4.77 16.53
CA ARG A 4 9.16 5.55 16.93
C ARG A 4 9.51 5.41 18.42
N ARG A 5 8.51 5.19 19.28
CA ARG A 5 8.68 5.09 20.74
C ARG A 5 7.97 3.90 21.39
N GLN A 6 7.30 3.07 20.60
CA GLN A 6 6.44 2.00 21.10
C GLN A 6 6.74 0.70 20.35
N VAL A 7 6.74 -0.41 21.07
CA VAL A 7 6.92 -1.74 20.51
C VAL A 7 5.86 -2.66 21.09
N ALA A 8 5.13 -3.36 20.22
CA ALA A 8 4.17 -4.38 20.62
C ALA A 8 4.58 -5.71 20.01
N VAL A 9 4.70 -6.76 20.83
CA VAL A 9 5.12 -8.10 20.42
C VAL A 9 4.04 -9.09 20.83
N ALA A 10 3.62 -9.94 19.89
CA ALA A 10 2.77 -11.06 20.18
C ALA A 10 3.61 -12.34 20.24
N LEU A 11 3.39 -13.15 21.26
CA LEU A 11 4.06 -14.43 21.48
C LEU A 11 3.14 -15.59 21.07
N ALA A 12 3.73 -16.77 20.92
CA ALA A 12 2.97 -17.99 20.71
C ALA A 12 1.95 -18.19 21.84
N GLY A 13 0.74 -18.63 21.49
CA GLY A 13 -0.37 -18.74 22.44
C GLY A 13 -1.18 -17.46 22.64
N GLY A 14 -0.94 -16.41 21.84
CA GLY A 14 -1.80 -15.22 21.80
C GLY A 14 -1.55 -14.21 22.91
N GLU A 15 -0.37 -14.25 23.54
CA GLU A 15 0.06 -13.30 24.57
C GLU A 15 0.66 -12.03 23.94
N LEU A 16 0.20 -10.86 24.38
CA LEU A 16 0.69 -9.56 23.95
C LEU A 16 1.57 -8.93 25.02
N VAL A 17 2.78 -8.53 24.61
CA VAL A 17 3.74 -7.78 25.42
C VAL A 17 3.97 -6.40 24.80
N TYR A 18 3.88 -5.36 25.60
CA TYR A 18 4.02 -3.97 25.17
C TYR A 18 5.22 -3.32 25.85
N PHE A 19 5.96 -2.54 25.07
CA PHE A 19 7.12 -1.79 25.51
C PHE A 19 7.03 -0.34 25.06
N GLU A 20 7.52 0.56 25.89
CA GLU A 20 7.62 1.99 25.61
C GLU A 20 9.04 2.51 25.86
N LEU A 21 9.49 3.45 25.04
CA LEU A 21 10.77 4.11 25.19
C LEU A 21 10.62 5.33 26.08
N ASP A 22 11.23 5.29 27.27
CA ASP A 22 11.24 6.41 28.20
C ASP A 22 12.56 7.19 28.14
N PRO A 23 12.51 8.54 28.15
CA PRO A 23 13.70 9.38 28.26
C PRO A 23 14.32 9.25 29.65
N VAL A 24 15.63 8.98 29.70
CA VAL A 24 16.35 8.72 30.95
C VAL A 24 16.73 10.03 31.64
N GLY A 25 15.75 10.62 32.33
CA GLY A 25 15.94 11.78 33.20
C GLY A 25 16.47 13.04 32.50
N SER A 26 16.53 14.15 33.22
CA SER A 26 17.00 15.44 32.71
C SER A 26 18.50 15.49 32.39
N LEU A 27 19.28 14.50 32.84
CA LEU A 27 20.75 14.55 32.80
C LEU A 27 21.37 13.81 31.59
N GLN A 28 20.66 12.91 30.93
CA GLN A 28 21.13 12.18 29.74
C GLN A 28 20.03 12.10 28.66
N PRO A 29 19.69 13.23 27.98
CA PRO A 29 18.57 13.29 27.02
C PRO A 29 18.75 12.41 25.77
N PHE A 30 19.95 11.85 25.54
CA PHE A 30 20.26 10.94 24.44
C PHE A 30 20.22 9.45 24.83
N SER A 31 20.00 9.13 26.11
CA SER A 31 19.79 7.75 26.55
C SER A 31 18.29 7.47 26.63
N LEU A 32 17.86 6.35 26.05
CA LEU A 32 16.48 5.86 26.08
C LEU A 32 16.53 4.42 26.62
N TYR A 33 15.68 4.10 27.59
CA TYR A 33 15.48 2.72 28.05
C TYR A 33 14.13 2.22 27.57
N LEU A 34 14.11 0.95 27.15
CA LEU A 34 12.90 0.26 26.72
C LEU A 34 12.26 -0.39 27.95
N ASN A 35 11.13 0.15 28.39
CA ASN A 35 10.41 -0.32 29.56
C ASN A 35 9.30 -1.29 29.14
N GLU A 36 9.28 -2.48 29.73
CA GLU A 36 8.20 -3.46 29.58
C GLU A 36 7.02 -3.06 30.47
N PHE A 37 5.83 -3.02 29.89
CA PHE A 37 4.61 -2.87 30.67
C PHE A 37 4.33 -4.17 31.43
N THR A 38 4.11 -4.06 32.75
CA THR A 38 4.08 -5.21 33.65
C THR A 38 2.91 -6.16 33.42
N GLU A 39 1.78 -5.63 32.92
CA GLU A 39 0.61 -6.44 32.62
C GLU A 39 0.65 -6.97 31.19
N ARG A 40 0.08 -8.16 31.00
CA ARG A 40 0.01 -8.84 29.72
C ARG A 40 -1.42 -9.21 29.41
N THR A 41 -1.81 -9.07 28.15
CA THR A 41 -3.12 -9.46 27.67
C THR A 41 -2.96 -10.69 26.81
N SER A 42 -3.76 -11.74 27.06
CA SER A 42 -3.73 -12.98 26.29
C SER A 42 -5.09 -13.29 25.68
N TRP A 43 -5.10 -13.82 24.46
CA TRP A 43 -6.31 -14.34 23.82
C TRP A 43 -6.28 -15.86 23.64
N PRO A 44 -7.44 -16.52 23.57
CA PRO A 44 -7.50 -17.98 23.35
C PRO A 44 -6.95 -18.43 21.99
N HIS A 45 -6.87 -17.52 21.03
CA HIS A 45 -6.45 -17.77 19.65
C HIS A 45 -5.20 -16.96 19.32
N GLU A 46 -4.42 -17.44 18.36
CA GLU A 46 -3.17 -16.78 17.96
C GLU A 46 -3.39 -15.42 17.32
N VAL A 47 -2.45 -14.50 17.59
CA VAL A 47 -2.36 -13.21 16.91
C VAL A 47 -1.67 -13.41 15.57
N LEU A 48 -2.36 -13.07 14.48
CA LEU A 48 -1.85 -13.23 13.11
C LEU A 48 -1.13 -11.98 12.61
N CYS A 49 -1.65 -10.80 12.94
CA CYS A 49 -1.10 -9.53 12.49
C CYS A 49 -1.42 -8.40 13.48
N MET A 50 -0.61 -7.34 13.48
CA MET A 50 -0.77 -6.18 14.35
C MET A 50 -0.38 -4.90 13.62
N SER A 51 -0.99 -3.77 14.00
CA SER A 51 -0.57 -2.45 13.55
C SER A 51 -0.65 -1.42 14.67
N LEU A 52 0.41 -0.60 14.77
CA LEU A 52 0.44 0.66 15.51
C LEU A 52 0.37 1.82 14.52
N SER A 53 -0.29 2.92 14.87
CA SER A 53 -0.16 4.15 14.08
C SER A 53 1.20 4.82 14.33
N GLU A 54 1.52 5.79 13.48
CA GLU A 54 2.56 6.75 13.85
C GLU A 54 2.09 7.62 15.01
N ILE A 55 3.07 8.17 15.71
CA ILE A 55 2.86 9.09 16.82
C ILE A 55 2.64 10.49 16.23
N PRO A 56 1.48 11.13 16.47
CA PRO A 56 1.21 12.48 16.00
C PRO A 56 2.27 13.49 16.48
N GLU A 57 2.45 14.58 15.73
CA GLU A 57 3.37 15.64 16.16
C GLU A 57 2.91 16.25 17.49
N GLY A 58 3.83 16.32 18.45
CA GLY A 58 3.54 16.83 19.80
C GLY A 58 3.08 15.76 20.79
N GLU A 59 2.72 14.57 20.33
CA GLU A 59 2.39 13.43 21.20
C GLU A 59 3.62 12.56 21.50
N LEU A 60 3.55 11.81 22.61
CA LEU A 60 4.62 10.91 23.03
C LEU A 60 4.39 9.47 22.56
N ARG A 61 3.14 9.12 22.21
CA ARG A 61 2.69 7.76 21.93
C ARG A 61 1.48 7.77 21.01
N SER A 62 1.26 6.68 20.29
CA SER A 62 -0.02 6.37 19.66
C SER A 62 -0.96 5.76 20.69
N ARG A 63 -2.23 6.16 20.66
CA ARG A 63 -3.30 5.69 21.55
C ARG A 63 -3.79 4.28 21.21
N PHE A 64 -3.69 3.84 19.95
CA PHE A 64 -4.36 2.63 19.49
C PHE A 64 -3.39 1.58 18.96
N LEU A 65 -3.54 0.36 19.48
CA LEU A 65 -3.00 -0.86 18.89
C LEU A 65 -4.13 -1.65 18.26
N THR A 66 -3.93 -2.11 17.02
CA THR A 66 -4.88 -3.01 16.36
C THR A 66 -4.29 -4.41 16.22
N VAL A 67 -5.10 -5.42 16.52
CA VAL A 67 -4.67 -6.83 16.56
C VAL A 67 -5.66 -7.69 15.77
N GLY A 68 -5.15 -8.45 14.82
CA GLY A 68 -5.90 -9.43 14.04
C GLY A 68 -5.66 -10.82 14.59
N ILE A 69 -6.73 -11.55 14.87
CA ILE A 69 -6.70 -12.82 15.60
C ILE A 69 -7.21 -13.95 14.68
N ALA A 70 -6.74 -15.18 14.91
CA ALA A 70 -7.11 -16.36 14.12
C ALA A 70 -8.60 -16.75 14.20
N ASP A 71 -9.35 -16.19 15.16
CA ASP A 71 -10.82 -16.30 15.28
C ASP A 71 -11.59 -15.45 14.24
N SER A 72 -10.88 -14.88 13.25
CA SER A 72 -11.44 -13.95 12.26
C SER A 72 -12.02 -12.69 12.90
N THR A 73 -11.38 -12.17 13.94
CA THR A 73 -11.70 -10.86 14.51
C THR A 73 -10.53 -9.89 14.39
N VAL A 74 -10.86 -8.60 14.34
CA VAL A 74 -9.91 -7.52 14.60
C VAL A 74 -10.34 -6.79 15.87
N ARG A 75 -9.37 -6.37 16.68
CA ARG A 75 -9.61 -5.68 17.95
C ARG A 75 -8.78 -4.41 18.02
N VAL A 76 -9.37 -3.36 18.58
CA VAL A 76 -8.68 -2.11 18.93
C VAL A 76 -8.41 -2.14 20.43
N ILE A 77 -7.18 -1.83 20.81
CA ILE A 77 -6.67 -1.88 22.17
C ILE A 77 -6.10 -0.51 22.52
N SER A 78 -6.41 -0.02 23.72
CA SER A 78 -5.86 1.24 24.22
C SER A 78 -4.39 1.10 24.62
N LEU A 79 -3.59 2.12 24.33
CA LEU A 79 -2.24 2.33 24.83
C LEU A 79 -2.14 3.65 25.64
N ASP A 80 -3.29 4.22 25.99
CA ASP A 80 -3.36 5.37 26.90
C ASP A 80 -2.90 4.94 28.31
N PRO A 81 -2.10 5.75 29.03
CA PRO A 81 -1.64 5.41 30.38
C PRO A 81 -2.74 5.04 31.37
N THR A 82 -3.96 5.55 31.16
CA THR A 82 -5.09 5.36 32.09
C THR A 82 -5.73 3.98 31.97
N ASP A 83 -5.66 3.36 30.78
CA ASP A 83 -6.27 2.07 30.48
C ASP A 83 -5.41 1.24 29.50
N THR A 84 -4.10 1.22 29.73
CA THR A 84 -3.14 0.55 28.85
C THR A 84 -3.45 -0.94 28.71
N LEU A 85 -3.46 -1.44 27.47
CA LEU A 85 -3.83 -2.80 27.06
C LEU A 85 -5.31 -3.18 27.29
N SER A 86 -6.18 -2.20 27.57
CA SER A 86 -7.63 -2.43 27.64
C SER A 86 -8.22 -2.69 26.25
N PRO A 87 -9.16 -3.65 26.10
CA PRO A 87 -9.89 -3.82 24.85
C PRO A 87 -10.92 -2.70 24.69
N LEU A 88 -10.86 -1.97 23.57
CA LEU A 88 -11.80 -0.89 23.27
C LEU A 88 -12.96 -1.36 22.39
N SER A 89 -12.65 -1.96 21.25
CA SER A 89 -13.65 -2.41 20.29
C SER A 89 -13.23 -3.69 19.56
N MET A 90 -14.21 -4.42 19.03
CA MET A 90 -14.01 -5.66 18.29
C MET A 90 -14.94 -5.73 17.09
N GLN A 91 -14.42 -6.23 15.96
CA GLN A 91 -15.18 -6.44 14.74
C GLN A 91 -14.91 -7.84 14.18
N ALA A 92 -15.98 -8.58 13.88
CA ALA A 92 -15.89 -9.83 13.15
C ALA A 92 -15.57 -9.59 11.66
N LEU A 93 -14.71 -10.43 11.11
CA LEU A 93 -14.24 -10.37 9.74
C LEU A 93 -14.78 -11.57 8.93
N PRO A 94 -14.98 -11.42 7.61
CA PRO A 94 -15.46 -12.50 6.76
C PRO A 94 -14.41 -13.59 6.46
N SER A 95 -13.14 -13.36 6.83
CA SER A 95 -12.02 -14.26 6.68
C SER A 95 -10.94 -13.86 7.69
N GLN A 96 -9.99 -14.76 7.97
CA GLN A 96 -8.84 -14.44 8.82
C GLN A 96 -8.05 -13.23 8.26
N PRO A 97 -7.58 -12.33 9.15
CA PRO A 97 -6.75 -11.20 8.77
C PRO A 97 -5.32 -11.65 8.47
N GLU A 98 -4.80 -11.21 7.32
CA GLU A 98 -3.41 -11.42 6.89
C GLU A 98 -2.51 -10.24 7.33
N SER A 99 -3.03 -9.01 7.25
CA SER A 99 -2.26 -7.80 7.59
C SER A 99 -3.16 -6.66 8.05
N LEU A 100 -2.59 -5.76 8.84
CA LEU A 100 -3.26 -4.55 9.33
C LEU A 100 -2.38 -3.33 9.08
N LEU A 101 -3.01 -2.20 8.80
CA LEU A 101 -2.35 -0.90 8.81
C LEU A 101 -3.32 0.18 9.29
N LEU A 102 -3.00 0.74 10.46
CA LEU A 102 -3.67 1.91 11.01
C LEU A 102 -3.03 3.18 10.42
N LEU A 103 -3.82 3.92 9.65
CA LEU A 103 -3.37 5.14 8.98
C LEU A 103 -4.21 6.33 9.41
N GLU A 104 -3.56 7.36 9.92
CA GLU A 104 -4.18 8.64 10.19
C GLU A 104 -4.09 9.53 8.94
N THR A 105 -5.23 10.09 8.52
CA THR A 105 -5.31 10.99 7.37
C THR A 105 -5.74 12.37 7.85
N THR A 106 -4.96 13.39 7.51
CA THR A 106 -5.30 14.79 7.78
C THR A 106 -6.12 15.38 6.63
N SER A 107 -7.07 16.27 6.96
CA SER A 107 -7.82 16.99 5.94
C SER A 107 -6.91 17.94 5.16
N GLU A 108 -7.15 18.10 3.85
CA GLU A 108 -6.28 18.91 2.99
C GLU A 108 -6.27 20.40 3.37
N ASP A 109 -7.30 20.87 4.08
CA ASP A 109 -7.41 22.26 4.55
C ASP A 109 -6.56 22.55 5.81
N GLY A 110 -5.93 21.54 6.42
CA GLY A 110 -5.10 21.69 7.63
C GLY A 110 -5.84 22.18 8.88
N LYS A 111 -7.17 22.37 8.77
CA LYS A 111 -8.06 22.90 9.81
C LYS A 111 -9.07 21.87 10.32
N GLY A 112 -9.13 20.69 9.71
CA GLY A 112 -10.02 19.61 10.12
C GLY A 112 -9.34 18.65 11.09
N SER A 113 -10.14 17.96 11.90
CA SER A 113 -9.68 16.84 12.70
C SER A 113 -9.10 15.75 11.78
N SER A 114 -8.03 15.11 12.22
CA SER A 114 -7.54 13.89 11.57
C SER A 114 -8.58 12.77 11.68
N THR A 115 -8.60 11.89 10.69
CA THR A 115 -9.44 10.70 10.69
C THR A 115 -8.57 9.46 10.62
N ILE A 116 -8.82 8.52 11.53
CA ILE A 116 -8.06 7.27 11.58
C ILE A 116 -8.78 6.22 10.74
N HIS A 117 -8.03 5.56 9.88
CA HIS A 117 -8.51 4.47 9.04
C HIS A 117 -7.71 3.20 9.29
N LEU A 118 -8.40 2.15 9.71
CA LEU A 118 -7.87 0.81 9.79
C LEU A 118 -8.04 0.10 8.45
N ASN A 119 -6.93 -0.27 7.83
CA ASN A 119 -6.87 -1.05 6.61
C ASN A 119 -6.58 -2.50 6.97
N ILE A 120 -7.47 -3.41 6.59
CA ILE A 120 -7.44 -4.82 6.98
C ILE A 120 -7.32 -5.66 5.71
N GLY A 121 -6.16 -6.26 5.50
CA GLY A 121 -5.95 -7.25 4.45
C GLY A 121 -6.38 -8.63 4.94
N LEU A 122 -7.22 -9.33 4.17
CA LEU A 122 -7.72 -10.67 4.50
C LEU A 122 -7.06 -11.75 3.65
N GLN A 123 -7.03 -12.97 4.18
CA GLN A 123 -6.48 -14.14 3.48
C GLN A 123 -7.24 -14.49 2.18
N ASN A 124 -8.53 -14.17 2.10
CA ASN A 124 -9.37 -14.43 0.93
C ASN A 124 -9.21 -13.40 -0.21
N GLY A 125 -8.28 -12.45 -0.11
CA GLY A 125 -8.04 -11.46 -1.16
C GLY A 125 -8.86 -10.18 -1.05
N CYS A 126 -9.65 -10.02 0.03
CA CYS A 126 -10.37 -8.79 0.32
C CYS A 126 -9.53 -7.80 1.14
N LEU A 127 -9.68 -6.52 0.84
CA LEU A 127 -9.27 -5.38 1.66
C LEU A 127 -10.52 -4.76 2.28
N LEU A 128 -10.53 -4.59 3.59
CA LEU A 128 -11.51 -3.79 4.31
C LEU A 128 -10.85 -2.49 4.74
N ARG A 129 -11.55 -1.37 4.60
CA ARG A 129 -11.15 -0.09 5.20
C ARG A 129 -12.26 0.38 6.12
N THR A 130 -11.91 0.60 7.37
CA THR A 130 -12.83 0.95 8.45
C THR A 130 -12.36 2.24 9.11
N THR A 131 -13.27 3.17 9.37
CA THR A 131 -12.96 4.37 10.13
C THR A 131 -12.94 4.03 11.61
N VAL A 132 -11.94 4.52 12.34
CA VAL A 132 -11.80 4.33 13.79
C VAL A 132 -12.03 5.68 14.47
N ASP A 133 -12.94 5.72 15.44
CA ASP A 133 -13.16 6.91 16.25
C ASP A 133 -11.91 7.25 17.08
N ASN A 134 -11.50 8.52 17.09
CA ASN A 134 -10.25 8.93 17.74
C ASN A 134 -10.33 8.89 19.28
N VAL A 135 -11.53 8.80 19.86
CA VAL A 135 -11.73 8.80 21.31
C VAL A 135 -12.07 7.39 21.80
N THR A 136 -13.13 6.79 21.25
CA THR A 136 -13.66 5.50 21.72
C THR A 136 -12.93 4.31 21.11
N GLY A 137 -12.29 4.49 19.94
CA GLY A 137 -11.74 3.38 19.16
C GLY A 137 -12.81 2.56 18.45
N ASP A 138 -14.07 3.03 18.40
CA ASP A 138 -15.15 2.33 17.70
C ASP A 138 -14.91 2.29 16.19
N MET A 139 -15.29 1.16 15.60
CA MET A 139 -15.11 0.87 14.18
C MET A 139 -16.40 1.13 13.41
N MET A 140 -16.36 2.04 12.44
CA MET A 140 -17.50 2.50 11.64
C MET A 140 -17.16 2.55 10.14
N ASP A 141 -18.19 2.65 9.28
CA ASP A 141 -18.05 2.87 7.83
C ASP A 141 -17.13 1.88 7.09
N THR A 142 -17.24 0.58 7.40
CA THR A 142 -16.44 -0.47 6.75
C THR A 142 -16.74 -0.54 5.24
N ARG A 143 -15.71 -0.39 4.41
CA ARG A 143 -15.78 -0.56 2.95
C ARG A 143 -14.93 -1.74 2.50
N THR A 144 -15.53 -2.65 1.72
CA THR A 144 -14.84 -3.85 1.20
C THR A 144 -14.46 -3.69 -0.27
N ARG A 145 -13.26 -4.17 -0.64
CA ARG A 145 -12.78 -4.28 -2.03
C ARG A 145 -12.06 -5.60 -2.22
N TYR A 146 -12.35 -6.32 -3.31
CA TYR A 146 -11.60 -7.50 -3.70
C TYR A 146 -10.39 -7.09 -4.53
N LEU A 147 -9.18 -7.46 -4.08
CA LEU A 147 -7.93 -7.04 -4.72
C LEU A 147 -7.29 -8.12 -5.58
N GLY A 148 -7.61 -9.39 -5.32
CA GLY A 148 -6.98 -10.51 -6.02
C GLY A 148 -7.18 -11.86 -5.35
N THR A 149 -6.58 -12.90 -5.92
CA THR A 149 -6.75 -14.29 -5.45
C THR A 149 -5.79 -14.70 -4.32
N ARG A 150 -4.84 -13.83 -3.96
CA ARG A 150 -3.86 -14.07 -2.89
C ARG A 150 -4.22 -13.28 -1.62
N PRO A 151 -3.77 -13.71 -0.42
CA PRO A 151 -3.87 -12.91 0.80
C PRO A 151 -3.41 -11.48 0.60
N VAL A 152 -4.16 -10.52 1.18
CA VAL A 152 -3.83 -9.09 1.04
C VAL A 152 -2.84 -8.68 2.10
N ARG A 153 -1.68 -8.15 1.66
CA ARG A 153 -0.71 -7.48 2.54
C ARG A 153 -0.74 -5.99 2.33
N VAL A 154 -0.87 -5.23 3.41
CA VAL A 154 -0.86 -3.76 3.40
C VAL A 154 0.46 -3.22 3.94
N PHE A 155 1.02 -2.23 3.24
CA PHE A 155 2.28 -1.56 3.59
C PHE A 155 2.08 -0.07 3.56
N ARG A 156 2.60 0.64 4.57
CA ARG A 156 2.66 2.10 4.55
C ARG A 156 3.71 2.54 3.53
N VAL A 157 3.31 3.40 2.61
CA VAL A 157 4.19 4.02 1.62
C VAL A 157 3.95 5.53 1.59
N ARG A 158 4.94 6.30 1.14
CA ARG A 158 4.79 7.74 0.95
C ARG A 158 4.63 8.05 -0.54
N SER A 159 3.68 8.93 -0.87
CA SER A 159 3.48 9.40 -2.23
C SER A 159 2.98 10.84 -2.22
N GLN A 160 3.64 11.73 -2.96
CA GLN A 160 3.35 13.18 -3.00
C GLN A 160 3.31 13.80 -1.59
N ASN A 161 4.31 13.49 -0.77
CA ASN A 161 4.44 13.94 0.62
C ASN A 161 3.29 13.54 1.56
N LYS A 162 2.42 12.64 1.14
CA LYS A 162 1.31 12.10 1.94
C LYS A 162 1.50 10.61 2.14
N ASP A 163 0.97 10.12 3.26
CA ASP A 163 0.91 8.69 3.47
C ASP A 163 -0.16 8.04 2.59
N ALA A 164 0.20 6.87 2.10
CA ALA A 164 -0.63 6.01 1.28
C ALA A 164 -0.43 4.56 1.73
N VAL A 165 -1.31 3.69 1.25
CA VAL A 165 -1.25 2.26 1.55
C VAL A 165 -1.03 1.49 0.26
N LEU A 166 0.12 0.84 0.15
CA LEU A 166 0.35 -0.14 -0.89
C LEU A 166 -0.28 -1.47 -0.44
N CYS A 167 -1.25 -1.94 -1.20
CA CYS A 167 -1.89 -3.23 -0.98
C CYS A 167 -1.38 -4.22 -2.02
N THR A 168 -0.90 -5.39 -1.59
CA THR A 168 -0.38 -6.43 -2.48
C THR A 168 -1.22 -7.70 -2.37
N SER A 169 -1.47 -8.33 -3.51
CA SER A 169 -2.20 -9.60 -3.67
C SER A 169 -1.77 -10.21 -5.02
N SER A 170 -2.69 -10.74 -5.84
CA SER A 170 -2.39 -11.14 -7.22
C SER A 170 -2.19 -9.95 -8.17
N ARG A 171 -2.51 -8.74 -7.71
CA ARG A 171 -2.09 -7.45 -8.29
C ARG A 171 -1.76 -6.51 -7.13
N SER A 172 -0.85 -5.56 -7.38
CA SER A 172 -0.57 -4.50 -6.42
C SER A 172 -1.50 -3.32 -6.67
N TRP A 173 -1.96 -2.68 -5.60
CA TRP A 173 -2.88 -1.55 -5.61
C TRP A 173 -2.34 -0.45 -4.71
N LEU A 174 -2.53 0.80 -5.10
CA LEU A 174 -2.20 1.96 -4.29
C LEU A 174 -3.50 2.60 -3.80
N LEU A 175 -3.65 2.66 -2.48
CA LEU A 175 -4.71 3.38 -1.80
C LEU A 175 -4.16 4.72 -1.30
N TYR A 176 -4.72 5.83 -1.77
CA TYR A 176 -4.25 7.17 -1.40
C TYR A 176 -5.43 8.13 -1.26
N HIS A 177 -5.23 9.18 -0.46
CA HIS A 177 -6.20 10.25 -0.25
C HIS A 177 -5.89 11.44 -1.16
N TYR A 178 -6.85 11.85 -1.99
CA TYR A 178 -6.70 12.96 -2.94
C TYR A 178 -8.04 13.62 -3.18
N GLN A 179 -8.10 14.97 -3.14
CA GLN A 179 -9.34 15.74 -3.33
C GLN A 179 -10.47 15.29 -2.40
N ASN A 180 -10.14 15.17 -1.11
CA ASN A 180 -11.06 14.74 -0.06
C ASN A 180 -11.73 13.36 -0.30
N ARG A 181 -11.06 12.49 -1.08
CA ARG A 181 -11.56 11.15 -1.41
C ARG A 181 -10.42 10.13 -1.49
N PHE A 182 -10.69 8.95 -0.96
CA PHE A 182 -9.82 7.80 -1.18
C PHE A 182 -9.97 7.22 -2.59
N HIS A 183 -8.82 7.06 -3.24
CA HIS A 183 -8.65 6.40 -4.52
C HIS A 183 -7.90 5.09 -4.30
N LEU A 184 -8.37 4.01 -4.93
CA LEU A 184 -7.72 2.69 -4.93
C LEU A 184 -7.43 2.34 -6.38
N THR A 185 -6.18 2.47 -6.80
CA THR A 185 -5.76 2.29 -8.19
C THR A 185 -4.85 1.07 -8.33
N PRO A 186 -5.08 0.18 -9.31
CA PRO A 186 -4.18 -0.92 -9.56
C PRO A 186 -2.88 -0.41 -10.19
N LEU A 187 -1.74 -0.94 -9.75
CA LEU A 187 -0.45 -0.65 -10.35
C LEU A 187 -0.26 -1.50 -11.61
N SER A 188 0.14 -0.85 -12.71
CA SER A 188 0.58 -1.55 -13.93
C SER A 188 2.00 -2.04 -13.75
N TYR A 189 2.16 -3.03 -12.86
CA TYR A 189 3.45 -3.58 -12.48
C TYR A 189 3.34 -5.07 -12.18
N VAL A 190 4.48 -5.75 -12.07
CA VAL A 190 4.53 -7.14 -11.62
C VAL A 190 3.99 -7.25 -10.19
N THR A 191 3.57 -8.44 -9.80
CA THR A 191 3.13 -8.71 -8.43
C THR A 191 4.26 -8.50 -7.44
N LEU A 192 3.97 -7.75 -6.38
CA LEU A 192 4.91 -7.50 -5.28
C LEU A 192 4.51 -8.35 -4.08
N GLU A 193 5.48 -8.82 -3.31
CA GLU A 193 5.26 -9.67 -2.12
C GLU A 193 5.44 -8.91 -0.81
N SER A 194 6.39 -7.98 -0.80
CA SER A 194 6.69 -7.11 0.32
C SER A 194 7.15 -5.75 -0.19
N ALA A 195 6.90 -4.71 0.59
CA ALA A 195 7.32 -3.37 0.27
C ALA A 195 7.55 -2.53 1.53
N SER A 196 8.35 -1.48 1.37
CA SER A 196 8.56 -0.44 2.36
C SER A 196 8.79 0.89 1.66
N SER A 197 8.45 1.99 2.34
CA SER A 197 8.93 3.32 1.95
C SER A 197 10.45 3.34 1.83
N PHE A 198 10.95 4.05 0.83
CA PHE A 198 12.36 4.24 0.54
C PHE A 198 12.63 5.72 0.23
N SER A 199 13.74 6.25 0.72
CA SER A 199 14.18 7.62 0.42
C SER A 199 15.71 7.66 0.31
N SER A 200 16.19 8.34 -0.73
CA SER A 200 17.61 8.54 -1.03
C SER A 200 17.79 9.83 -1.83
N GLU A 201 19.03 10.29 -1.99
CA GLU A 201 19.34 11.46 -2.82
C GLU A 201 18.88 11.32 -4.28
N GLN A 202 18.91 10.09 -4.82
CA GLN A 202 18.48 9.78 -6.19
C GLN A 202 16.98 9.55 -6.32
N CYS A 203 16.28 9.28 -5.20
CA CYS A 203 14.87 8.96 -5.18
C CYS A 203 14.29 9.42 -3.84
N LEU A 204 13.80 10.66 -3.80
CA LEU A 204 13.31 11.29 -2.57
C LEU A 204 12.08 10.58 -2.01
N GLU A 205 11.17 10.14 -2.88
CA GLU A 205 9.97 9.36 -2.54
C GLU A 205 9.89 8.09 -3.38
N GLY A 206 10.45 7.02 -2.82
CA GLY A 206 10.47 5.71 -3.44
C GLY A 206 9.77 4.65 -2.61
N ILE A 207 9.60 3.50 -3.24
CA ILE A 207 9.15 2.25 -2.65
C ILE A 207 10.20 1.21 -2.98
N VAL A 208 10.77 0.59 -1.96
CA VAL A 208 11.56 -0.63 -2.14
C VAL A 208 10.61 -1.81 -2.01
N ALA A 209 10.64 -2.73 -2.97
CA ALA A 209 9.75 -3.88 -3.02
C ALA A 209 10.48 -5.15 -3.46
N ILE A 210 9.99 -6.28 -2.97
CA ILE A 210 10.43 -7.61 -3.40
C ILE A 210 9.37 -8.18 -4.34
N ALA A 211 9.82 -8.64 -5.51
CA ALA A 211 9.01 -9.34 -6.48
C ALA A 211 9.71 -10.65 -6.86
N GLU A 212 9.18 -11.77 -6.41
CA GLU A 212 9.81 -13.10 -6.54
C GLU A 212 11.26 -13.04 -6.03
N ASN A 213 12.23 -13.31 -6.91
CA ASN A 213 13.65 -13.34 -6.58
C ASN A 213 14.36 -12.00 -6.84
N THR A 214 13.62 -10.90 -7.04
CA THR A 214 14.17 -9.59 -7.39
C THR A 214 13.83 -8.50 -6.37
N LEU A 215 14.83 -7.70 -6.00
CA LEU A 215 14.66 -6.46 -5.26
C LEU A 215 14.49 -5.31 -6.26
N ARG A 216 13.50 -4.45 -6.04
CA ARG A 216 13.12 -3.37 -6.94
C ARG A 216 12.95 -2.06 -6.18
N ILE A 217 13.54 -0.99 -6.69
CA ILE A 217 13.27 0.38 -6.23
C ILE A 217 12.42 1.04 -7.31
N MET A 218 11.29 1.61 -6.91
CA MET A 218 10.35 2.28 -7.81
C MET A 218 9.81 3.56 -7.18
N ALA A 219 9.36 4.50 -8.01
CA ALA A 219 8.68 5.71 -7.58
C ALA A 219 7.31 5.81 -8.25
N VAL A 220 6.33 6.36 -7.54
CA VAL A 220 4.99 6.63 -8.08
C VAL A 220 4.85 8.12 -8.32
N GLU A 221 5.12 8.56 -9.56
CA GLU A 221 5.20 9.98 -9.89
C GLU A 221 3.83 10.60 -10.22
N LYS A 222 3.05 9.93 -11.08
CA LYS A 222 1.78 10.47 -11.61
C LYS A 222 0.57 9.81 -10.95
N LEU A 223 0.18 10.30 -9.79
CA LEU A 223 -1.12 9.98 -9.19
C LEU A 223 -2.26 10.61 -10.00
N GLY A 224 -3.38 9.91 -10.14
CA GLY A 224 -4.58 10.42 -10.82
C GLY A 224 -4.69 10.13 -12.32
N ALA A 225 -3.60 9.73 -12.99
CA ALA A 225 -3.68 9.17 -14.33
C ALA A 225 -4.08 7.70 -14.25
N SER A 226 -5.26 7.35 -14.75
CA SER A 226 -5.83 5.99 -14.64
C SER A 226 -5.25 4.98 -15.64
N PHE A 227 -4.53 5.45 -16.67
CA PHE A 227 -4.01 4.61 -17.73
C PHE A 227 -2.50 4.75 -17.89
N ASN A 228 -1.80 3.63 -17.77
CA ASN A 228 -0.44 3.48 -18.28
C ASN A 228 -0.52 2.95 -19.72
N HIS A 229 0.31 3.47 -20.62
CA HIS A 229 0.38 3.01 -22.00
C HIS A 229 1.83 2.77 -22.40
N ILE A 230 2.02 1.74 -23.22
CA ILE A 230 3.28 1.47 -23.91
C ILE A 230 2.98 1.60 -25.40
N SER A 231 3.74 2.45 -26.08
CA SER A 231 3.54 2.73 -27.51
C SER A 231 4.46 1.85 -28.34
N TYR A 232 3.88 1.10 -29.27
CA TYR A 232 4.62 0.39 -30.30
C TYR A 232 4.54 1.18 -31.60
N PRO A 233 5.67 1.64 -32.17
CA PRO A 233 5.65 2.38 -33.42
C PRO A 233 5.21 1.47 -34.57
N LEU A 234 4.24 1.94 -35.35
CA LEU A 234 3.72 1.28 -36.56
C LEU A 234 4.27 1.97 -37.81
N LYS A 235 4.12 1.34 -38.98
CA LYS A 235 4.63 1.87 -40.24
C LYS A 235 3.61 2.77 -40.95
N PHE A 236 2.33 2.42 -40.88
CA PHE A 236 1.21 3.16 -41.46
C PHE A 236 0.05 3.28 -40.44
N THR A 237 -1.03 3.97 -40.81
CA THR A 237 -2.20 4.14 -39.93
C THR A 237 -2.95 2.82 -39.73
N PRO A 238 -3.07 2.31 -38.48
CA PRO A 238 -3.83 1.09 -38.22
C PRO A 238 -5.33 1.27 -38.46
N ARG A 239 -5.98 0.29 -39.10
CA ARG A 239 -7.41 0.32 -39.45
C ARG A 239 -8.25 -0.69 -38.68
N ARG A 240 -7.67 -1.85 -38.36
CA ARG A 240 -8.34 -2.91 -37.60
C ARG A 240 -7.31 -3.80 -36.93
N MET A 241 -7.67 -4.29 -35.74
CA MET A 241 -6.88 -5.24 -34.97
C MET A 241 -7.77 -6.39 -34.49
N ILE A 242 -7.24 -7.62 -34.48
CA ILE A 242 -7.88 -8.80 -33.90
C ILE A 242 -6.89 -9.55 -33.00
N VAL A 243 -7.42 -10.27 -32.00
CA VAL A 243 -6.63 -11.19 -31.17
C VAL A 243 -6.68 -12.57 -31.81
N HIS A 244 -5.53 -13.21 -32.00
CA HIS A 244 -5.52 -14.57 -32.54
C HIS A 244 -6.09 -15.57 -31.51
N PRO A 245 -7.03 -16.46 -31.87
CA PRO A 245 -7.72 -17.31 -30.89
C PRO A 245 -6.81 -18.28 -30.12
N LEU A 246 -5.73 -18.73 -30.75
CA LEU A 246 -4.83 -19.76 -30.21
C LEU A 246 -3.43 -19.26 -29.88
N ALA A 247 -3.09 -18.04 -30.31
CA ALA A 247 -1.74 -17.50 -30.14
C ALA A 247 -1.85 -16.18 -29.38
N THR A 248 -0.90 -15.91 -28.49
CA THR A 248 -0.82 -14.66 -27.73
C THR A 248 -0.26 -13.54 -28.63
N CYS A 249 -0.90 -13.29 -29.76
CA CYS A 249 -0.52 -12.26 -30.72
C CYS A 249 -1.72 -11.44 -31.21
N LEU A 250 -1.41 -10.22 -31.65
CA LEU A 250 -2.34 -9.29 -32.26
C LEU A 250 -2.07 -9.26 -33.77
N MET A 251 -3.13 -9.34 -34.57
CA MET A 251 -3.04 -9.14 -36.02
C MET A 251 -3.64 -7.78 -36.35
N MET A 252 -2.89 -6.94 -37.05
CA MET A 252 -3.27 -5.57 -37.36
C MET A 252 -3.09 -5.28 -38.85
N ILE A 253 -4.05 -4.55 -39.43
CA ILE A 253 -3.94 -4.02 -40.80
C ILE A 253 -3.63 -2.52 -40.73
N GLU A 254 -2.64 -2.07 -41.50
CA GLU A 254 -2.21 -0.67 -41.56
C GLU A 254 -2.39 -0.16 -43.00
N THR A 255 -2.96 1.04 -43.18
CA THR A 255 -3.22 1.61 -44.52
C THR A 255 -3.26 3.13 -44.48
N ASP A 256 -2.38 3.73 -45.29
CA ASP A 256 -2.33 5.17 -45.56
C ASP A 256 -2.72 5.47 -46.99
N HIS A 257 -3.52 6.53 -47.16
CA HIS A 257 -3.84 7.05 -48.49
C HIS A 257 -2.63 7.80 -49.05
N ALA A 258 -2.36 7.62 -50.35
CA ALA A 258 -1.25 8.26 -51.06
C ALA A 258 0.15 7.99 -50.47
N ALA A 259 0.34 6.86 -49.78
CA ALA A 259 1.63 6.41 -49.28
C ALA A 259 2.30 5.41 -50.22
N TYR A 260 3.63 5.44 -50.28
CA TYR A 260 4.41 4.44 -51.02
C TYR A 260 4.75 3.25 -50.13
N THR A 261 4.76 2.06 -50.74
CA THR A 261 5.37 0.88 -50.11
C THR A 261 6.89 1.01 -50.13
N THR A 262 7.58 0.28 -49.25
CA THR A 262 9.06 0.23 -49.23
C THR A 262 9.62 -0.15 -50.60
N VAL A 263 9.01 -1.12 -51.27
CA VAL A 263 9.40 -1.56 -52.61
C VAL A 263 9.29 -0.43 -53.64
N THR A 264 8.25 0.40 -53.55
CA THR A 264 8.06 1.52 -54.49
C THR A 264 9.06 2.65 -54.23
N LEU A 265 9.40 2.91 -52.96
CA LEU A 265 10.41 3.90 -52.57
C LEU A 265 11.81 3.48 -53.05
N ASP A 266 12.19 2.21 -52.86
CA ASP A 266 13.50 1.71 -53.27
C ASP A 266 13.70 1.77 -54.79
N LYS A 267 12.66 1.44 -55.56
CA LYS A 267 12.69 1.59 -57.02
C LYS A 267 12.90 3.05 -57.42
N LYS A 268 12.11 3.98 -56.89
CA LYS A 268 12.27 5.41 -57.19
C LYS A 268 13.64 5.95 -56.77
N ARG A 269 14.20 5.46 -55.68
CA ARG A 269 15.54 5.85 -55.23
C ARG A 269 16.61 5.39 -56.21
N ASN A 270 16.54 4.15 -56.69
CA ASN A 270 17.48 3.62 -57.67
C ASN A 270 17.33 4.33 -59.02
N ASP A 271 16.10 4.56 -59.48
CA ASP A 271 15.84 5.30 -60.72
C ASP A 271 16.40 6.73 -60.66
N MET A 272 16.37 7.40 -59.51
CA MET A 272 17.00 8.72 -59.33
C MET A 272 18.53 8.65 -59.24
N ALA A 273 19.08 7.57 -58.69
CA ALA A 273 20.54 7.35 -58.65
C ALA A 273 21.10 7.13 -60.06
N ASP A 274 20.42 6.34 -60.89
CA ASP A 274 20.83 6.06 -62.27
C ASP A 274 20.73 7.29 -63.21
N VAL A 275 19.91 8.28 -62.85
CA VAL A 275 19.78 9.55 -63.59
C VAL A 275 20.85 10.58 -63.20
N SER A 276 21.56 10.36 -62.08
CA SER A 276 22.59 11.27 -61.55
C SER A 276 24.03 10.79 -61.76
N SER A 277 24.21 9.61 -62.37
CA SER A 277 25.49 9.06 -62.88
C SER A 277 25.64 9.29 -64.37
#